data_AF-A0A6G0Y683-F1
#
_entry.id   AF-A0A6G0Y683-F1
#
_cell.length_a   1.000
_cell.length_b   1.000
_cell.length_c   1.000
_cell.angle_alpha   90.00
_cell.angle_beta   90.00
_cell.angle_gamma   90.00
#
_symmetry.space_group_name_H-M   'P 1'
#
loop_
_entity.id
_entity.type
_entity.pdbx_description
1 polymer ?
#
loop_
_entity_poly.entity_id
_entity_poly.type
_entity_poly.pdbx_seq_one_letter_code
_entity_poly.pdbx_strand_id
1 'polypeptide(L)'
;MSNMLLIGEKLKDSRFSVVWKSKASANQRAVRAGRTSPGHCYRLFSSALFNDEFPEWIFSAIQTTPIDNFILQMKSMKIDKITSYPFPTPPDKRPF
;
A
#
# COMPACT_ATOMS: atom_id res chain seq x y z
N MET A 1 9.77 6.15 6.93
CA MET A 1 8.89 5.43 7.86
C MET A 1 7.43 5.75 7.59
N SER A 2 6.65 4.76 7.11
CA SER A 2 5.19 4.81 7.01
C SER A 2 4.60 3.79 7.96
N ASN A 3 3.46 4.10 8.56
CA ASN A 3 2.62 3.08 9.17
C ASN A 3 1.98 2.28 8.03
N MET A 4 2.21 0.98 8.02
CA MET A 4 1.58 0.05 7.09
C MET A 4 0.86 -1.02 7.89
N LEU A 5 -0.37 -1.30 7.48
CA LEU A 5 -1.11 -2.45 7.96
C LEU A 5 -0.48 -3.69 7.33
N LEU A 6 0.00 -4.60 8.16
CA LEU A 6 0.46 -5.92 7.74
C LEU A 6 -0.53 -6.97 8.23
N ILE A 7 -0.78 -7.98 7.39
CA ILE A 7 -1.55 -9.16 7.76
C ILE A 7 -0.55 -10.23 8.22
N GLY A 8 -0.71 -10.74 9.44
CA GLY A 8 0.12 -11.82 9.94
C GLY A 8 -0.17 -13.13 9.22
N GLU A 9 0.83 -13.75 8.59
CA GLU A 9 0.65 -14.95 7.76
C GLU A 9 0.13 -16.19 8.51
N LYS A 10 0.43 -16.31 9.82
CA LYS A 10 0.06 -17.47 10.64
C LYS A 10 -1.26 -17.33 11.40
N LEU A 11 -1.57 -16.14 11.90
CA LEU A 11 -2.75 -15.89 12.76
C LEU A 11 -3.82 -15.04 12.06
N LYS A 12 -3.53 -14.51 10.86
CA LYS A 12 -4.43 -13.61 10.10
C LYS A 12 -4.91 -12.39 10.90
N ASP A 13 -4.14 -12.01 11.92
CA ASP A 13 -4.34 -10.77 12.65
C ASP A 13 -3.89 -9.58 11.80
N SER A 14 -4.65 -8.49 11.88
CA SER A 14 -4.19 -7.20 11.36
C SER A 14 -3.27 -6.52 12.38
N ARG A 15 -2.10 -6.08 11.93
CA ARG A 15 -1.10 -5.40 12.78
C ARG A 15 -0.61 -4.14 12.10
N PHE A 16 -0.41 -3.09 12.89
CA PHE A 16 0.24 -1.87 12.42
C PHE A 16 1.73 -1.97 12.68
N SER A 17 2.52 -1.88 11.62
CA SER A 17 3.97 -1.88 11.70
C SER A 17 4.56 -0.66 11.00
N VAL A 18 5.70 -0.19 11.50
CA VAL A 18 6.44 0.87 10.85
C VAL A 18 7.39 0.22 9.84
N VAL A 19 7.22 0.57 8.57
CA VAL A 19 8.03 0.05 7.47
C VAL A 19 8.67 1.18 6.67
N TRP A 20 9.65 0.80 5.84
CA TRP A 20 10.20 1.68 4.82
C TRP A 20 9.14 2.12 3.82
N LYS A 21 9.27 3.34 3.30
CA LYS A 21 8.37 3.85 2.26
C LYS A 21 8.91 3.42 0.90
N SER A 22 8.05 3.35 -0.10
CA SER A 22 8.56 3.25 -1.47
C SER A 22 9.25 4.52 -1.93
N LYS A 23 10.12 4.36 -2.93
CA LYS A 23 10.74 5.46 -3.66
C LYS A 23 9.68 6.38 -4.26
N ALA A 24 8.63 5.82 -4.86
CA ALA A 24 7.51 6.58 -5.38
C ALA A 24 6.83 7.46 -4.32
N SER A 25 6.54 6.92 -3.13
CA SER A 25 5.90 7.68 -2.04
C SER A 25 6.82 8.79 -1.52
N ALA A 26 8.12 8.54 -1.42
CA ALA A 26 9.11 9.54 -1.02
C ALA A 26 9.21 10.68 -2.06
N ASN A 27 9.21 10.33 -3.35
CA ASN A 27 9.24 11.30 -4.45
C ASN A 27 7.97 12.16 -4.47
N GLN A 28 6.78 11.58 -4.25
CA GLN A 28 5.54 12.34 -4.14
C GLN A 28 5.58 13.38 -3.01
N ARG A 29 6.25 13.09 -1.89
CA ARG A 29 6.42 14.04 -0.79
C ARG A 29 7.37 15.19 -1.16
N ALA A 30 8.45 14.87 -1.87
CA ALA A 30 9.37 15.88 -2.39
C ALA A 30 8.66 16.83 -3.36
N VAL A 31 7.82 16.29 -4.26
CA VAL A 31 7.01 17.09 -5.19
C VAL A 31 6.06 18.03 -4.45
N ARG A 32 5.48 17.61 -3.32
CA ARG A 32 4.56 18.47 -2.54
C ARG A 32 5.24 19.72 -1.97
N ALA A 33 6.53 19.67 -1.69
CA ALA A 33 7.27 20.81 -1.16
C ALA A 33 7.47 21.92 -2.20
N GLY A 34 7.47 21.58 -3.50
CA GLY A 34 7.75 22.52 -4.60
C GLY A 34 6.53 22.93 -5.43
N ARG A 35 5.30 22.85 -4.90
CA ARG A 35 4.08 23.06 -5.71
C ARG A 35 3.90 24.49 -6.24
N THR A 36 4.42 25.49 -5.52
CA THR A 36 4.14 26.91 -5.80
C THR A 36 5.41 27.72 -5.96
N SER A 37 6.47 27.34 -5.26
CA SER A 37 7.79 28.00 -5.29
C SER A 37 8.88 26.94 -5.12
N PRO A 38 10.16 27.28 -5.38
CA PRO A 38 11.27 26.39 -5.06
C PRO A 38 11.22 25.99 -3.57
N GLY A 39 11.13 24.69 -3.33
CA GLY A 39 11.01 24.13 -1.98
C GLY A 39 12.07 23.05 -1.74
N HIS A 40 12.52 22.94 -0.51
CA HIS A 40 13.48 21.91 -0.09
C HIS A 40 12.76 20.75 0.60
N CYS A 41 13.14 19.52 0.24
CA CYS A 41 12.66 18.31 0.91
C CYS A 41 13.86 17.58 1.53
N TYR A 42 13.95 17.61 2.86
CA TYR A 42 15.00 16.91 3.60
C TYR A 42 14.60 15.46 3.85
N ARG A 43 15.41 14.52 3.38
CA ARG A 43 15.24 13.08 3.59
C ARG A 43 16.14 12.65 4.73
N LEU A 44 15.55 12.20 5.84
CA LEU A 44 16.29 11.72 7.02
C LEU A 44 16.72 10.25 6.86
N PHE A 45 17.37 9.93 5.75
CA PHE A 45 17.94 8.62 5.45
C PHE A 45 19.04 8.75 4.38
N SER A 46 19.97 7.80 4.35
CA SER A 46 21.08 7.79 3.40
C SER A 46 20.60 7.60 1.96
N SER A 47 21.33 8.16 1.00
CA SER A 47 21.10 7.95 -0.43
C SER A 47 21.32 6.50 -0.84
N ALA A 48 22.28 5.80 -0.23
CA ALA A 48 22.52 4.37 -0.46
C ALA A 48 21.29 3.55 -0.06
N LEU A 49 20.76 3.79 1.15
CA LEU A 49 19.56 3.13 1.66
C LEU A 49 18.34 3.36 0.75
N PHE A 50 18.19 4.60 0.25
CA PHE A 50 17.11 4.94 -0.67
C PHE A 50 17.22 4.19 -1.99
N ASN A 51 18.43 3.94 -2.50
CA ASN A 51 18.63 3.29 -3.79
C ASN A 51 18.56 1.77 -3.70
N ASP A 52 19.11 1.19 -2.64
CA ASP A 52 19.35 -0.25 -2.54
C ASP A 52 18.24 -1.00 -1.78
N GLU A 53 17.70 -0.42 -0.70
CA GLU A 53 16.73 -1.11 0.17
C GLU A 53 15.28 -0.73 -0.10
N PHE A 54 15.01 0.46 -0.62
CA PHE A 54 13.63 0.93 -0.76
C PHE A 54 12.98 0.32 -2.02
N PRO A 55 11.76 -0.25 -1.89
CA PRO A 55 11.03 -0.72 -3.06
C PRO A 55 10.62 0.46 -3.94
N GLU A 56 10.59 0.26 -5.26
CA GLU A 56 10.17 1.30 -6.21
C GLU A 56 8.71 1.69 -5.98
N TRP A 57 7.83 0.69 -5.82
CA TRP A 57 6.39 0.82 -5.62
C TRP A 57 5.95 -0.03 -4.41
N ILE A 58 4.84 0.36 -3.77
CA ILE A 58 4.21 -0.44 -2.70
C ILE A 58 3.19 -1.38 -3.36
N PHE A 59 2.99 -2.55 -2.77
CA PHE A 59 1.90 -3.46 -3.14
C PHE A 59 0.53 -2.77 -3.11
N SER A 60 -0.40 -3.31 -3.89
CA SER A 60 -1.76 -2.76 -3.94
C SER A 60 -2.47 -2.86 -2.59
N ALA A 61 -3.36 -1.91 -2.29
CA ALA A 61 -4.15 -1.92 -1.06
C ALA A 61 -4.99 -3.22 -0.93
N ILE A 62 -5.48 -3.74 -2.05
CA ILE A 62 -6.26 -4.99 -2.13
C ILE A 62 -5.47 -6.21 -1.62
N GLN A 63 -4.14 -6.20 -1.75
CA GLN A 63 -3.28 -7.29 -1.30
C GLN A 63 -2.78 -7.13 0.14
N THR A 64 -2.79 -5.90 0.67
CA THR A 64 -2.25 -5.58 2.00
C THR A 64 -3.33 -5.42 3.06
N THR A 65 -4.58 -5.27 2.65
CA THR A 65 -5.74 -5.13 3.55
C THR A 65 -6.60 -6.39 3.53
N PRO A 66 -7.23 -6.74 4.66
CA PRO A 66 -8.17 -7.86 4.70
C PRO A 66 -9.37 -7.56 3.80
N ILE A 67 -9.75 -8.54 2.98
CA ILE A 67 -10.71 -8.34 1.89
C ILE A 67 -12.18 -8.42 2.34
N ASP A 68 -12.45 -8.84 3.57
CA ASP A 68 -13.82 -9.06 4.08
C ASP A 68 -14.68 -7.79 3.99
N ASN A 69 -14.10 -6.65 4.38
CA ASN A 69 -14.79 -5.35 4.31
C ASN A 69 -15.09 -4.95 2.85
N PHE A 70 -14.18 -5.28 1.94
CA PHE A 70 -14.34 -5.00 0.52
C PHE A 70 -15.39 -5.91 -0.13
N ILE A 71 -15.42 -7.20 0.22
CA ILE A 71 -16.46 -8.15 -0.19
C ILE A 71 -17.85 -7.69 0.29
N LEU A 72 -17.94 -7.24 1.55
CA LEU A 72 -19.20 -6.73 2.11
C LEU A 72 -19.70 -5.51 1.33
N GLN A 73 -18.81 -4.58 0.99
CA GLN A 73 -19.13 -3.42 0.18
C GLN A 73 -19.59 -3.79 -1.24
N MET A 74 -18.95 -4.76 -1.89
CA MET A 74 -19.38 -5.22 -3.22
C MET A 74 -20.76 -5.89 -3.18
N LYS A 75 -21.05 -6.66 -2.13
CA LYS A 75 -22.38 -7.26 -1.93
C LYS A 75 -23.46 -6.20 -1.71
N SER A 76 -23.18 -5.14 -0.95
CA SER A 76 -24.15 -4.05 -0.76
C SER A 76 -24.42 -3.28 -2.07
N MET A 77 -23.45 -3.24 -2.99
CA MET A 77 -23.60 -2.71 -4.35
C MET A 77 -24.29 -3.67 -5.33
N LYS A 78 -24.81 -4.82 -4.87
CA LYS A 78 -25.48 -5.86 -5.68
C LYS A 78 -24.56 -6.51 -6.74
N ILE A 79 -23.26 -6.60 -6.46
CA ILE A 79 -22.32 -7.36 -7.29
C ILE A 79 -22.22 -8.78 -6.72
N ASP A 80 -23.01 -9.70 -7.28
CA ASP A 80 -23.10 -11.07 -6.76
C ASP A 80 -21.89 -11.94 -7.17
N LYS A 81 -21.31 -11.69 -8.35
CA LYS A 81 -20.18 -12.47 -8.90
C LYS A 81 -18.85 -11.76 -8.71
N ILE A 82 -18.33 -11.79 -7.48
CA ILE A 82 -17.04 -11.18 -7.11
C ILE A 82 -15.87 -11.81 -7.89
N THR A 83 -15.93 -13.12 -8.16
CA THR A 83 -14.87 -13.84 -8.91
C THR A 83 -14.79 -13.45 -10.38
N SER A 84 -15.88 -12.94 -10.96
CA SER A 84 -15.94 -12.49 -12.35
C SER A 84 -15.66 -11.00 -12.50
N TYR A 85 -15.40 -10.30 -11.39
CA TYR A 85 -15.15 -8.86 -11.42
C TYR A 85 -13.76 -8.59 -12.02
N PRO A 86 -13.64 -7.65 -12.98
CA PRO A 86 -12.39 -7.36 -13.67
C PRO A 86 -11.45 -6.53 -12.78
N PHE A 87 -10.74 -7.19 -11.86
CA PHE A 87 -9.74 -6.53 -11.03
C PHE A 87 -8.46 -6.21 -11.83
N PRO A 88 -7.91 -4.98 -11.71
CA PRO A 88 -6.62 -4.64 -12.32
C PRO A 88 -5.45 -5.41 -11.69
N THR A 89 -5.57 -5.76 -10.41
CA THR A 89 -4.69 -6.71 -9.73
C THR A 89 -5.58 -7.59 -8.88
N PRO A 90 -5.72 -8.89 -9.21
CA PRO A 90 -6.61 -9.75 -8.47
C PRO A 90 -6.12 -9.93 -7.02
N PRO A 91 -7.04 -10.01 -6.05
CA PRO A 91 -6.69 -10.38 -4.69
C PRO A 91 -6.14 -11.80 -4.63
N ASP A 92 -5.39 -12.10 -3.57
CA ASP A 92 -4.95 -13.47 -3.31
C ASP A 92 -6.17 -14.38 -3.17
N LYS A 93 -6.16 -15.51 -3.88
CA LYS A 93 -7.30 -16.45 -3.95
C LYS A 93 -7.42 -17.31 -2.70
N ARG A 94 -6.44 -17.26 -1.78
CA ARG A 94 -6.44 -18.04 -0.54
C ARG A 94 -7.69 -17.72 0.29
N PRO A 95 -8.68 -18.63 0.34
CA PRO A 95 -9.92 -18.40 1.05
C PRO A 95 -9.74 -18.90 2.48
N PHE A 96 -9.70 -17.98 3.44
CA PHE A 96 -9.68 -18.30 4.87
C PHE A 96 -8.64 -19.32 5.35
#